data_AF-Q5WD69-F1
#
_entry.id   AF-Q5WD69-F1
#
_cell.length_a   1.000
_cell.length_b   1.000
_cell.length_c   1.000
_cell.angle_alpha   90.00
_cell.angle_beta   90.00
_cell.angle_gamma   90.00
#
_symmetry.space_group_name_H-M   'P 1'
#
loop_
_entity.id
_entity.type
_entity.pdbx_description
1 polymer ?
#
loop_
_entity_poly.entity_id
_entity_poly.type
_entity_poly.pdbx_seq_one_letter_code
_entity_poly.pdbx_strand_id
1 'polypeptide(L)'
;MDLRNKFQAFVLMPGIIMLVAWMLYFIFTLGKTNYQGVIPVIAAPLIICWVCNPFFEINEYKEMFYEDADMPLKDKIMKYIPTLAGYAVTTIGIAVCALIMHHG
;
A
#
# COMPACT_ATOMS: atom_id res chain seq x y z
N MET A 1 10.61 19.41 6.13
CA MET A 1 9.72 18.23 6.23
C MET A 1 10.36 17.25 7.19
N ASP A 2 9.68 16.94 8.28
CA ASP A 2 10.22 16.10 9.35
C ASP A 2 10.52 14.67 8.86
N LEU A 3 11.61 14.09 9.35
CA LEU A 3 12.09 12.76 8.94
C LEU A 3 11.04 11.67 9.24
N ARG A 4 10.28 11.85 10.33
CA ARG A 4 9.16 10.99 10.75
C ARG A 4 8.07 10.88 9.68
N ASN A 5 7.77 11.99 9.00
CA ASN A 5 6.65 12.07 8.07
C ASN A 5 7.03 11.46 6.72
N LYS A 6 8.29 11.64 6.30
CA LYS A 6 8.88 10.88 5.19
C LYS A 6 8.88 9.38 5.49
N PHE A 7 9.22 8.98 6.72
CA PHE A 7 9.20 7.56 7.08
C PHE A 7 7.79 6.96 7.04
N GLN A 8 6.77 7.68 7.53
CA GLN A 8 5.37 7.23 7.43
C GLN A 8 4.90 7.10 5.98
N ALA A 9 5.21 8.08 5.13
CA ALA A 9 4.74 8.10 3.74
C ALA A 9 5.47 7.09 2.84
N PHE A 10 6.78 6.92 3.03
CA PHE A 10 7.63 6.10 2.16
C PHE A 10 7.90 4.69 2.68
N VAL A 11 7.70 4.42 3.97
CA VAL A 11 7.99 3.10 4.56
C VAL A 11 6.74 2.46 5.14
N LEU A 12 5.95 3.20 5.93
CA LEU A 12 4.82 2.62 6.65
C LEU A 12 3.68 2.20 5.70
N MET A 13 3.24 3.08 4.79
CA MET A 13 2.16 2.76 3.84
C MET A 13 2.49 1.61 2.89
N PRO A 14 3.60 1.63 2.13
CA PRO A 14 3.96 0.49 1.29
C PRO A 14 4.17 -0.77 2.13
N GLY A 15 4.71 -0.65 3.35
CA GLY A 15 4.83 -1.77 4.30
C GLY A 15 3.49 -2.41 4.65
N ILE A 16 2.47 -1.60 4.99
CA ILE A 16 1.12 -2.09 5.32
C ILE A 16 0.49 -2.76 4.11
N ILE A 17 0.55 -2.14 2.93
CA ILE A 17 -0.02 -2.67 1.70
C ILE A 17 0.66 -3.99 1.33
N MET A 18 2.00 -4.07 1.38
CA MET A 18 2.75 -5.31 1.15
C MET A 18 2.32 -6.40 2.14
N LEU A 19 2.23 -6.08 3.42
CA LEU A 19 1.90 -7.06 4.46
C LEU A 19 0.48 -7.61 4.28
N VAL A 20 -0.49 -6.74 3.98
CA VAL A 20 -1.88 -7.18 3.73
C VAL A 20 -2.00 -7.96 2.43
N ALA A 21 -1.38 -7.49 1.33
CA ALA A 21 -1.36 -8.21 0.06
C ALA A 21 -0.69 -9.59 0.20
N TRP A 22 0.40 -9.67 0.97
CA TRP A 22 1.07 -10.92 1.27
C TRP A 22 0.19 -11.88 2.06
N MET A 23 -0.48 -11.40 3.12
CA MET A 23 -1.39 -12.24 3.90
C MET A 23 -2.52 -12.81 3.02
N LEU A 24 -3.13 -11.96 2.19
CA LEU A 24 -4.16 -12.40 1.25
C LEU A 24 -3.61 -13.46 0.29
N TYR A 25 -2.49 -13.18 -0.37
CA TYR A 25 -1.83 -14.12 -1.27
C TYR A 25 -1.50 -15.46 -0.58
N PHE A 26 -0.95 -15.43 0.63
CA PHE A 26 -0.57 -16.61 1.40
C PHE A 26 -1.79 -17.47 1.78
N ILE A 27 -2.88 -16.84 2.20
CA ILE A 27 -4.14 -17.53 2.54
C ILE A 27 -4.70 -18.25 1.30
N PHE A 28 -4.77 -17.56 0.16
CA PHE A 28 -5.36 -18.12 -1.06
C PHE A 28 -4.47 -19.17 -1.74
N THR A 29 -3.16 -19.12 -1.53
CA THR A 29 -2.22 -20.14 -2.01
C THR A 29 -1.98 -21.29 -1.02
N LEU A 30 -2.66 -21.29 0.13
CA LEU A 30 -2.47 -22.27 1.21
C LEU A 30 -1.00 -22.39 1.64
N GLY A 31 -0.29 -21.26 1.64
CA GLY A 31 1.12 -21.15 2.01
C GLY A 31 2.13 -21.60 0.94
N LYS A 32 1.68 -22.02 -0.26
CA LYS A 32 2.57 -22.31 -1.38
C LYS A 32 2.90 -21.00 -2.10
N THR A 33 4.13 -20.53 -1.98
CA THR A 33 4.57 -19.31 -2.67
C THR A 33 5.46 -19.64 -3.86
N ASN A 34 5.39 -18.82 -4.90
CA ASN A 34 6.31 -18.88 -6.02
C ASN A 34 6.82 -17.47 -6.36
N TYR A 35 7.95 -17.40 -7.05
CA TYR A 35 8.60 -16.11 -7.33
C TYR A 35 7.70 -15.19 -8.17
N GLN A 36 6.97 -15.75 -9.14
CA GLN A 36 6.08 -14.99 -10.03
C GLN A 36 4.93 -14.30 -9.27
N GLY A 37 4.33 -14.94 -8.27
CA GLY A 37 3.30 -14.31 -7.44
C GLY A 37 3.86 -13.37 -6.37
N VAL A 38 5.11 -13.57 -5.93
CA VAL A 38 5.74 -12.68 -4.93
C VAL A 38 6.18 -11.34 -5.55
N ILE A 39 6.62 -11.32 -6.81
CA ILE A 39 7.02 -10.08 -7.52
C ILE A 39 5.96 -8.96 -7.40
N PRO A 40 4.69 -9.16 -7.80
CA PRO A 40 3.69 -8.10 -7.73
C PRO A 40 3.38 -7.67 -6.30
N VAL A 41 3.43 -8.57 -5.31
CA VAL A 41 3.22 -8.26 -3.89
C VAL A 41 4.27 -7.26 -3.37
N ILE A 42 5.50 -7.33 -3.87
CA ILE A 42 6.59 -6.43 -3.46
C ILE A 42 6.67 -5.19 -4.36
N ALA A 43 6.66 -5.38 -5.68
CA ALA A 43 6.91 -4.32 -6.64
C ALA A 43 5.76 -3.32 -6.72
N ALA A 44 4.51 -3.79 -6.72
CA ALA A 44 3.35 -2.90 -6.93
C ALA A 44 3.17 -1.88 -5.79
N PRO A 45 3.25 -2.24 -4.49
CA PRO A 45 3.17 -1.25 -3.41
C PRO A 45 4.28 -0.21 -3.47
N LEU A 46 5.51 -0.61 -3.82
CA LEU A 46 6.63 0.33 -3.96
C LEU A 46 6.40 1.30 -5.12
N ILE A 47 5.98 0.80 -6.29
CA ILE A 47 5.69 1.64 -7.46
C ILE A 47 4.53 2.61 -7.15
N ILE A 48 3.45 2.13 -6.54
CA ILE A 48 2.29 2.96 -6.22
C ILE A 48 2.66 4.04 -5.20
N CYS A 49 3.32 3.68 -4.10
CA CYS A 49 3.62 4.63 -3.03
C CYS A 49 4.76 5.59 -3.37
N TRP A 50 5.77 5.17 -4.14
CA TRP A 50 6.96 5.99 -4.42
C TRP A 50 6.92 6.72 -5.77
N VAL A 51 6.13 6.21 -6.73
CA VAL A 51 6.05 6.79 -8.07
C VAL A 51 4.65 7.34 -8.33
N CYS A 52 3.60 6.51 -8.23
CA CYS A 52 2.26 6.94 -8.64
C CYS A 52 1.67 8.03 -7.73
N ASN A 53 1.70 7.82 -6.42
CA ASN A 53 1.17 8.78 -5.45
C ASN A 53 1.81 10.19 -5.54
N PRO A 54 3.16 10.34 -5.55
CA PRO A 54 3.76 11.66 -5.63
C PRO A 54 3.61 12.31 -7.01
N PHE A 55 3.47 11.54 -8.09
CA PHE A 55 3.43 12.07 -9.46
C PHE A 55 2.02 12.45 -9.93
N PHE A 56 1.00 11.72 -9.47
CA PHE A 56 -0.39 11.95 -9.89
C PHE A 56 -1.25 12.65 -8.82
N GLU A 57 -0.68 13.00 -7.66
CA GLU A 57 -1.40 13.55 -6.49
C GLU A 57 -2.65 12.71 -6.10
N ILE A 58 -2.65 11.42 -6.43
CA ILE A 58 -3.74 10.50 -6.11
C ILE A 58 -3.76 10.28 -4.59
N ASN A 59 -4.95 10.07 -4.03
CA ASN A 59 -5.14 9.64 -2.64
C ASN A 59 -4.70 10.68 -1.61
N GLU A 60 -4.85 11.98 -1.93
CA GLU A 60 -4.58 13.11 -1.02
C GLU A 60 -3.21 13.01 -0.34
N TYR A 61 -2.23 12.41 -1.03
CA TYR A 61 -0.94 12.02 -0.46
C TYR A 61 -0.21 13.22 0.15
N LYS A 62 -0.31 14.38 -0.52
CA LYS A 62 0.28 15.62 -0.05
C LYS A 62 -0.39 16.11 1.23
N GLU A 63 -1.72 16.15 1.28
CA GLU A 63 -2.42 16.59 2.49
C GLU A 63 -2.18 15.61 3.65
N MET A 64 -2.28 14.29 3.41
CA MET A 64 -2.13 13.27 4.46
C MET A 64 -0.72 13.24 5.08
N PHE A 65 0.33 13.45 4.28
CA PHE A 65 1.72 13.29 4.73
C PHE A 65 2.49 14.59 4.89
N TYR A 66 2.03 15.70 4.31
CA TYR A 66 2.71 16.99 4.38
C TYR A 66 1.91 18.02 5.19
N GLU A 67 0.60 18.14 4.99
CA GLU A 67 -0.22 19.17 5.65
C GLU A 67 -0.72 18.69 7.03
N ASP A 68 -1.24 17.47 7.10
CA ASP A 68 -1.71 16.84 8.35
C ASP A 68 -0.63 15.98 9.01
N ALA A 69 0.63 16.30 8.80
CA ALA A 69 1.74 15.44 9.20
C ALA A 69 1.82 15.23 10.73
N ASP A 70 1.40 16.23 11.50
CA ASP A 70 1.36 16.21 12.97
C ASP A 70 0.05 15.67 13.55
N MET A 71 -0.92 15.35 12.70
CA MET A 71 -2.19 14.78 13.14
C MET A 71 -1.98 13.37 13.73
N PRO A 72 -2.59 13.07 14.89
CA PRO A 72 -2.57 11.72 15.46
C PRO A 72 -3.08 10.68 14.47
N LEU A 73 -2.50 9.47 14.49
CA LEU A 73 -2.84 8.40 13.53
C LEU A 73 -4.34 8.09 13.50
N LYS A 74 -5.00 8.11 14.66
CA LYS A 74 -6.44 7.85 14.78
C LYS A 74 -7.27 8.91 14.03
N ASP A 75 -6.94 10.18 14.22
CA ASP A 75 -7.66 11.28 13.60
C ASP A 75 -7.36 11.33 12.10
N LYS A 76 -6.13 11.00 11.71
CA LYS A 76 -5.72 10.83 10.32
C LYS A 76 -6.50 9.71 9.64
N ILE A 77 -6.68 8.56 10.30
CA ILE A 77 -7.50 7.47 9.76
C ILE A 77 -8.95 7.92 9.56
N MET A 78 -9.53 8.64 10.52
CA MET A 78 -10.91 9.14 10.40
C MET A 78 -11.07 10.18 9.29
N LYS A 79 -10.10 11.09 9.12
CA LYS A 79 -10.13 12.11 8.08
C LYS A 79 -9.98 11.51 6.68
N TYR A 80 -9.15 10.47 6.55
CA TYR A 80 -8.78 9.88 5.28
C TYR A 80 -9.36 8.48 5.02
N ILE A 81 -10.51 8.15 5.61
CA ILE A 81 -11.25 6.90 5.33
C ILE A 81 -11.41 6.62 3.82
N PRO A 82 -11.88 7.56 2.97
CA PRO A 82 -12.07 7.27 1.54
C PRO A 82 -10.74 6.93 0.85
N THR A 83 -9.68 7.65 1.22
CA THR A 83 -8.32 7.43 0.75
C THR A 83 -7.80 6.04 1.18
N LEU A 84 -8.05 5.63 2.42
CA LEU A 84 -7.73 4.28 2.91
C LEU A 84 -8.53 3.18 2.20
N ALA A 85 -9.78 3.43 1.84
CA ALA A 85 -10.57 2.51 1.03
C ALA A 85 -9.97 2.33 -0.38
N GLY A 86 -9.44 3.41 -0.98
CA GLY A 86 -8.68 3.33 -2.23
C GLY A 86 -7.45 2.43 -2.12
N TYR A 87 -6.69 2.54 -1.02
CA TYR A 87 -5.57 1.62 -0.77
C TYR A 87 -6.02 0.18 -0.55
N ALA A 88 -7.17 -0.06 0.09
CA ALA A 88 -7.72 -1.40 0.25
C ALA A 88 -8.08 -2.04 -1.10
N VAL A 89 -8.76 -1.30 -1.99
CA VAL A 89 -9.05 -1.76 -3.37
C VAL A 89 -7.76 -2.08 -4.11
N THR A 90 -6.77 -1.19 -4.01
CA THR A 90 -5.44 -1.38 -4.61
C THR A 90 -4.76 -2.66 -4.10
N THR A 91 -4.81 -2.89 -2.79
CA THR A 91 -4.23 -4.06 -2.13
C THR A 91 -4.87 -5.36 -2.62
N ILE A 92 -6.20 -5.37 -2.77
CA ILE A 92 -6.94 -6.51 -3.33
C ILE A 92 -6.51 -6.77 -4.77
N GLY A 93 -6.40 -5.70 -5.59
CA GLY A 93 -5.94 -5.83 -6.97
C GLY A 93 -4.55 -6.46 -7.07
N ILE A 94 -3.61 -6.03 -6.21
CA ILE A 94 -2.26 -6.60 -6.13
C ILE A 94 -2.32 -8.09 -5.77
N ALA A 95 -3.12 -8.47 -4.78
CA ALA A 95 -3.28 -9.87 -4.38
C ALA A 95 -3.88 -10.72 -5.51
N VAL A 96 -4.88 -10.20 -6.24
CA VAL A 96 -5.46 -10.89 -7.41
C VAL A 96 -4.43 -11.06 -8.52
N CYS A 97 -3.65 -10.02 -8.85
CA CYS A 97 -2.56 -10.11 -9.81
C CYS A 97 -1.51 -11.15 -9.39
N ALA A 98 -1.14 -11.18 -8.10
CA ALA A 98 -0.23 -12.17 -7.54
C ALA A 98 -0.74 -13.60 -7.69
N LEU A 99 -2.05 -13.82 -7.48
CA LEU A 99 -2.69 -15.13 -7.66
C LEU A 99 -2.73 -15.55 -9.12
N ILE A 100 -3.09 -14.64 -10.03
CA ILE A 100 -3.08 -14.91 -11.48
C ILE A 100 -1.67 -15.30 -11.92
N MET A 101 -0.65 -14.55 -11.50
CA MET A 101 0.75 -14.86 -11.83
C MET A 101 1.29 -16.12 -11.13
N HIS A 102 0.68 -16.54 -10.02
CA HIS A 102 1.05 -17.77 -9.36
C HIS A 102 0.53 -19.01 -10.10
N HIS A 103 -0.69 -18.93 -10.66
CA HIS A 103 -1.38 -20.05 -11.31
C HIS A 103 -1.30 -20.05 -12.84
N GLY A 104 -0.89 -18.93 -13.45
CA GLY A 104 -0.74 -18.77 -14.90
C GLY A 104 0.59 -19.26 -15.45
#